data_AF-A0A2L2LWJ6-F1
#
_entry.id   AF-A0A2L2LWJ6-F1
#
_cell.length_a   1.000
_cell.length_b   1.000
_cell.length_c   1.000
_cell.angle_alpha   90.00
_cell.angle_beta   90.00
_cell.angle_gamma   90.00
#
_symmetry.space_group_name_H-M   'P 1'
#
loop_
_entity.id
_entity.type
_entity.pdbx_description
1 polymer ?
#
loop_
_entity_poly.entity_id
_entity_poly.type
_entity_poly.pdbx_seq_one_letter_code
_entity_poly.pdbx_strand_id
1 'polypeptide(L)'
;MEIQNEKEAFEAWFESRYDAHFMQFALDLDFYVDKHTQTCWEAWQAAKAQAIPDGFVLVPKEPTDKTIARMINTPIEVNLLCDHADIFLSEGEAYIAYQAMIEAQEPAK
;
A
#
# COMPACT_ATOMS: atom_id res chain seq x y z
N MET A 1 7.82 -1.30 8.03
CA MET A 1 6.56 -1.82 8.61
C MET A 1 5.81 -2.65 7.58
N GLU A 2 5.60 -2.18 6.34
CA GLU A 2 4.92 -3.01 5.31
C GLU A 2 5.71 -4.24 4.85
N ILE A 3 7.02 -4.13 4.59
CA ILE A 3 7.82 -5.30 4.13
C ILE A 3 7.89 -6.41 5.17
N GLN A 4 7.95 -6.04 6.46
CA GLN A 4 7.97 -7.02 7.55
C GLN A 4 6.64 -7.76 7.66
N ASN A 5 5.52 -7.03 7.52
CA ASN A 5 4.18 -7.61 7.53
C ASN A 5 3.94 -8.53 6.32
N GLU A 6 4.50 -8.19 5.15
CA GLU A 6 4.41 -9.02 3.94
C GLU A 6 5.16 -10.34 4.07
N LYS A 7 6.33 -10.32 4.71
CA LYS A 7 7.13 -11.52 4.94
C LYS A 7 6.41 -12.49 5.88
N GLU A 8 5.86 -11.98 6.97
CA GLU A 8 5.06 -12.76 7.92
C GLU A 8 3.79 -13.36 7.27
N ALA A 9 3.11 -12.60 6.41
CA ALA A 9 1.95 -13.09 5.66
C ALA A 9 2.30 -14.20 4.67
N PHE A 10 3.44 -14.08 3.97
CA PHE A 10 3.95 -15.12 3.10
C PHE A 10 4.32 -16.39 3.88
N GLU A 11 5.06 -16.26 4.99
CA GLU A 11 5.47 -17.40 5.82
C GLU A 11 4.25 -18.15 6.36
N ALA A 12 3.26 -17.44 6.92
CA ALA A 12 2.02 -18.04 7.39
C ALA A 12 1.22 -18.74 6.28
N TRP A 13 1.14 -18.14 5.08
CA TRP A 13 0.53 -18.78 3.91
C TRP A 13 1.28 -20.06 3.53
N PHE A 14 2.61 -20.01 3.52
CA PHE A 14 3.46 -21.13 3.13
C PHE A 14 3.31 -22.29 4.12
N GLU A 15 3.35 -22.03 5.43
CA GLU A 15 3.11 -23.03 6.49
C GLU A 15 1.70 -23.63 6.41
N SER A 16 0.69 -22.84 6.06
CA SER A 16 -0.69 -23.35 5.95
C SER A 16 -0.88 -24.36 4.80
N ARG A 17 0.01 -24.30 3.80
CA ARG A 17 -0.15 -24.97 2.51
C ARG A 17 0.85 -26.09 2.30
N TYR A 18 1.99 -26.01 2.98
CA TYR A 18 3.07 -26.97 2.95
C TYR A 18 3.43 -27.38 4.37
N ASP A 19 3.83 -28.64 4.56
CA ASP A 19 4.37 -29.13 5.84
C ASP A 19 5.79 -28.57 6.05
N ALA A 20 5.86 -27.28 6.38
CA ALA A 20 7.11 -26.53 6.50
C ALA A 20 7.86 -26.94 7.77
N HIS A 21 9.16 -27.22 7.64
CA HIS A 21 10.01 -27.54 8.77
C HIS A 21 10.63 -26.28 9.38
N PHE A 22 11.03 -26.29 10.66
CA PHE A 22 11.46 -25.08 11.39
C PHE A 22 12.66 -24.32 10.80
N MET A 23 13.46 -24.94 9.93
CA MET A 23 14.59 -24.28 9.24
C MET A 23 14.23 -23.71 7.86
N GLN A 24 13.00 -23.92 7.39
CA GLN A 24 12.57 -23.55 6.05
C GLN A 24 12.54 -22.02 5.84
N PHE A 25 12.46 -21.26 6.93
CA PHE A 25 12.48 -19.80 6.94
C PHE A 25 13.81 -19.21 7.42
N ALA A 26 14.86 -20.04 7.57
CA ALA A 26 16.19 -19.55 7.92
C ALA A 26 16.72 -18.60 6.85
N LEU A 27 17.30 -17.48 7.29
CA LEU A 27 17.80 -16.43 6.41
C LEU A 27 19.33 -16.40 6.39
N ASP A 28 19.89 -16.15 5.21
CA ASP A 28 21.28 -15.73 5.01
C ASP A 28 21.29 -14.47 4.15
N LEU A 29 21.89 -13.39 4.67
CA LEU A 29 21.93 -12.07 4.02
C LEU A 29 20.56 -11.61 3.47
N ASP A 30 19.49 -11.79 4.26
CA ASP A 30 18.09 -11.48 3.95
C ASP A 30 17.38 -12.40 2.92
N PHE A 31 18.04 -13.43 2.41
CA PHE A 31 17.45 -14.44 1.54
C PHE A 31 17.11 -15.72 2.31
N TYR A 32 16.03 -16.40 1.94
CA TYR A 32 15.78 -17.74 2.48
C TYR A 32 16.86 -18.70 2.00
N VAL A 33 17.48 -19.41 2.95
CA VAL A 33 18.49 -20.44 2.66
C VAL A 33 17.84 -21.62 1.91
N ASP A 34 16.58 -21.92 2.23
CA ASP A 34 15.81 -22.91 1.50
C ASP A 34 15.39 -22.38 0.12
N LYS A 35 15.83 -23.08 -0.92
CA LYS A 35 15.60 -22.67 -2.32
C LYS A 35 14.12 -22.68 -2.70
N HIS A 36 13.34 -23.61 -2.15
CA HIS A 36 11.92 -23.70 -2.46
C HIS A 36 11.17 -22.50 -1.88
N THR A 37 11.40 -22.20 -0.61
CA THR A 37 10.86 -20.99 0.05
C THR A 37 11.30 -19.72 -0.67
N GLN A 38 12.59 -19.58 -1.01
CA GLN A 38 13.08 -18.39 -1.73
C GLN A 38 12.39 -18.21 -3.09
N THR A 39 12.23 -19.29 -3.85
CA THR A 39 11.55 -19.24 -5.16
C THR A 39 10.08 -18.83 -5.01
N CYS A 40 9.39 -19.37 -4.00
CA CYS A 40 8.00 -19.00 -3.72
C CYS A 40 7.87 -17.54 -3.26
N TRP A 41 8.83 -17.06 -2.47
CA TRP A 41 8.87 -15.66 -2.03
C TRP A 41 9.06 -14.69 -3.20
N GLU A 42 10.00 -14.97 -4.10
CA GLU A 42 10.20 -14.16 -5.31
C GLU A 42 8.95 -14.15 -6.21
N ALA A 43 8.29 -15.30 -6.37
CA ALA A 43 7.04 -15.40 -7.12
C ALA A 43 5.91 -14.61 -6.46
N TRP A 44 5.79 -14.66 -5.13
CA TRP A 44 4.84 -13.87 -4.35
C TRP A 44 5.05 -12.37 -4.57
N GLN A 45 6.30 -11.91 -4.47
CA GLN A 45 6.67 -10.51 -4.70
C GLN A 45 6.36 -10.07 -6.14
N ALA A 46 6.68 -10.90 -7.14
CA ALA A 46 6.40 -10.59 -8.55
C ALA A 46 4.88 -10.50 -8.83
N ALA A 47 4.09 -11.41 -8.28
CA ALA A 47 2.63 -11.39 -8.41
C ALA A 47 2.02 -10.14 -7.77
N LYS A 48 2.51 -9.76 -6.58
CA LYS A 48 2.10 -8.54 -5.87
C LYS A 48 2.48 -7.27 -6.64
N ALA A 49 3.66 -7.24 -7.26
CA ALA A 49 4.10 -6.12 -8.07
C ALA A 49 3.23 -5.93 -9.33
N GLN A 50 2.75 -7.02 -9.95
CA GLN A 50 1.81 -6.96 -11.07
C GLN A 50 0.38 -6.57 -10.67
N ALA A 51 0.02 -6.63 -9.39
CA ALA A 51 -1.31 -6.28 -8.93
C ALA A 51 -1.61 -4.77 -8.96
N ILE A 52 -0.59 -3.93 -9.19
CA ILE A 52 -0.73 -2.48 -9.33
C ILE A 52 -0.71 -2.16 -10.83
N PRO A 53 -1.83 -1.76 -11.45
CA PRO A 53 -1.84 -1.41 -12.87
C PRO A 53 -0.92 -0.23 -13.18
N ASP A 54 -0.44 -0.15 -14.43
CA ASP A 54 0.35 1.00 -14.89
C ASP A 54 -0.42 2.32 -14.66
N GLY A 55 0.27 3.29 -14.04
CA GLY A 55 -0.32 4.57 -13.67
C GLY A 55 -0.94 4.62 -12.27
N PHE A 56 -0.92 3.52 -11.51
CA PHE A 56 -1.38 3.46 -10.12
C PHE A 56 -0.22 3.32 -9.14
N VAL A 57 -0.45 3.70 -7.89
CA VAL A 57 0.50 3.56 -6.78
C VAL A 57 -0.24 3.08 -5.53
N LEU A 58 0.43 2.27 -4.71
CA LEU A 58 -0.07 1.91 -3.38
C LEU A 58 0.02 3.11 -2.45
N VAL A 59 -1.07 3.36 -1.73
CA VAL A 59 -1.14 4.38 -0.67
C VAL A 59 -1.62 3.72 0.63
N PRO A 60 -1.21 4.23 1.81
CA PRO A 60 -1.69 3.71 3.08
C PRO A 60 -3.23 3.81 3.19
N LYS A 61 -3.87 2.89 3.93
CA LYS A 61 -5.32 3.00 4.20
C LYS A 61 -5.69 4.24 4.99
N GLU A 62 -4.84 4.65 5.91
CA GLU A 62 -4.99 5.85 6.73
C GLU A 62 -3.99 6.93 6.27
N PRO A 63 -4.41 8.19 6.08
CA PRO A 63 -3.50 9.25 5.67
C PRO A 63 -2.52 9.58 6.79
N THR A 64 -1.28 9.94 6.41
CA THR A 64 -0.31 10.48 7.37
C THR A 64 -0.56 11.98 7.59
N ASP A 65 -0.13 12.51 8.73
CA ASP A 65 -0.19 13.97 9.01
C ASP A 65 0.46 14.79 7.88
N LYS A 66 1.54 14.29 7.29
CA LYS A 66 2.23 14.93 6.17
C LYS A 66 1.38 14.92 4.89
N THR A 67 0.60 13.87 4.66
CA THR A 67 -0.34 13.77 3.55
C THR A 67 -1.45 14.81 3.72
N ILE A 68 -2.08 14.85 4.89
CA ILE A 68 -3.14 15.81 5.21
C ILE A 68 -2.64 17.24 5.13
N ALA A 69 -1.48 17.53 5.73
CA ALA A 69 -0.85 18.85 5.66
C ALA A 69 -0.60 19.30 4.21
N ARG A 70 -0.21 18.40 3.31
CA ARG A 70 -0.06 18.74 1.88
C ARG A 70 -1.40 19.03 1.22
N MET A 71 -2.43 18.24 1.50
CA MET A 71 -3.76 18.42 0.92
C MET A 71 -4.37 19.77 1.31
N ILE A 72 -4.28 20.17 2.59
CA ILE A 72 -4.87 21.44 3.06
C ILE A 72 -4.07 22.69 2.65
N ASN A 73 -2.78 22.54 2.32
CA ASN A 73 -1.92 23.66 1.90
C ASN A 73 -1.78 23.77 0.37
N THR A 74 -2.43 22.89 -0.39
CA THR A 74 -2.45 22.96 -1.85
C THR A 74 -3.75 23.65 -2.29
N PRO A 75 -3.67 24.80 -2.97
CA PRO A 75 -4.87 25.47 -3.47
C PRO A 75 -5.54 24.59 -4.54
N ILE A 76 -6.86 24.50 -4.46
CA ILE A 76 -7.68 23.88 -5.48
C ILE A 76 -7.93 24.93 -6.57
N GLU A 77 -7.45 24.66 -7.77
CA GLU A 77 -7.82 25.46 -8.93
C GLU A 77 -9.30 25.24 -9.26
N VAL A 78 -10.12 26.22 -8.91
CA VAL A 78 -11.52 26.24 -9.29
C VAL A 78 -11.66 27.22 -10.44
N ASN A 79 -12.12 26.74 -11.59
CA ASN A 79 -12.26 27.53 -12.80
C ASN A 79 -13.51 28.43 -12.71
N LEU A 80 -13.51 29.35 -11.74
CA LEU A 80 -14.59 30.32 -11.52
C LEU A 80 -14.30 31.57 -12.35
N LEU A 81 -15.33 32.07 -13.05
CA LEU A 81 -15.27 33.18 -14.00
C LEU A 81 -14.94 34.55 -13.39
N CYS A 82 -14.80 34.67 -12.06
CA CYS A 82 -14.54 35.92 -11.36
C CYS A 82 -13.57 35.68 -10.19
N ASP A 83 -12.51 36.49 -10.12
CA ASP A 83 -11.49 36.62 -9.07
C ASP A 83 -10.99 35.32 -8.43
N HIS A 84 -9.76 34.93 -8.81
CA HIS A 84 -9.04 33.77 -8.27
C HIS A 84 -8.81 33.90 -6.76
N ALA A 85 -9.80 33.51 -5.96
CA ALA A 85 -9.60 33.20 -4.56
C ALA A 85 -9.07 31.77 -4.48
N ASP A 86 -7.87 31.59 -3.94
CA ASP A 86 -7.33 30.27 -3.64
C ASP A 86 -8.26 29.56 -2.65
N ILE A 87 -8.87 28.46 -3.09
CA ILE A 87 -9.75 27.64 -2.25
C ILE A 87 -8.93 26.49 -1.67
N PHE A 88 -9.00 26.30 -0.36
CA PHE A 88 -8.31 25.23 0.35
C PHE A 88 -9.33 24.29 1.00
N LEU A 89 -8.96 23.01 1.13
CA LEU A 89 -9.70 22.08 1.97
C LEU A 89 -9.43 22.41 3.44
N SER A 90 -10.45 22.26 4.28
CA SER A 90 -10.24 22.06 5.70
C SER A 90 -9.61 20.68 5.96
N GLU A 91 -9.03 20.50 7.15
CA GLU A 91 -8.46 19.21 7.57
C GLU A 91 -9.47 18.06 7.52
N GLY A 92 -10.71 18.32 7.98
CA GLY A 92 -11.80 17.34 7.91
C GLY A 92 -12.17 16.96 6.48
N GLU A 93 -12.24 17.95 5.57
CA GLU A 93 -12.52 17.68 4.16
C GLU A 93 -11.38 16.92 3.48
N ALA A 94 -10.12 17.19 3.84
CA ALA A 94 -8.98 16.43 3.34
C ALA A 94 -9.05 14.95 3.78
N TYR A 95 -9.45 14.70 5.02
CA TYR A 95 -9.60 13.33 5.52
C TYR A 95 -10.76 12.58 4.82
N ILE A 96 -11.91 13.24 4.65
CA ILE A 96 -13.06 12.69 3.91
C ILE A 96 -12.67 12.39 2.45
N ALA A 97 -11.99 13.31 1.78
CA ALA A 97 -11.54 13.12 0.41
C ALA A 97 -10.58 11.92 0.28
N TYR A 98 -9.66 11.76 1.23
CA TYR A 98 -8.75 10.61 1.27
C TYR A 98 -9.51 9.30 1.45
N GLN A 99 -10.43 9.24 2.43
CA GLN A 99 -11.25 8.04 2.66
C GLN A 99 -12.06 7.65 1.42
N ALA A 100 -12.71 8.62 0.77
CA ALA A 100 -13.47 8.37 -0.46
C ALA A 100 -12.59 7.78 -1.58
N MET A 101 -11.33 8.21 -1.70
CA MET A 101 -10.38 7.62 -2.66
C MET A 101 -10.03 6.18 -2.33
N ILE A 102 -9.89 5.82 -1.04
CA ILE A 102 -9.64 4.45 -0.61
C ILE A 102 -10.87 3.57 -0.85
N GLU A 103 -12.06 4.02 -0.45
CA GLU A 103 -13.32 3.30 -0.64
C GLU A 103 -13.61 2.99 -2.11
N ALA A 104 -13.29 3.93 -3.02
CA ALA A 104 -13.45 3.73 -4.46
C ALA A 104 -12.53 2.64 -5.05
N GLN A 105 -11.46 2.26 -4.34
CA GLN A 105 -10.57 1.16 -4.72
C GLN A 105 -10.99 -0.19 -4.11
N GLU A 106 -11.92 -0.21 -3.16
CA GLU A 106 -12.43 -1.46 -2.59
C GLU A 106 -13.34 -2.16 -3.62
N PRO A 107 -13.23 -3.49 -3.79
CA PRO A 107 -14.12 -4.21 -4.69
C PRO A 107 -15.56 -4.05 -4.22
N ALA A 108 -16.46 -3.73 -5.17
CA ALA A 108 -17.89 -3.69 -4.89
C ALA A 108 -18.34 -5.07 -4.37
N LYS A 109 -18.95 -5.08 -3.18
CA LYS A 109 -19.49 -6.29 -2.53
C LYS A 109 -20.64 -6.91 -3.32
#